data_AF-A0A936QVI6-F1
#
_entry.id   AF-A0A936QVI6-F1
#
_cell.length_a   1.000
_cell.length_b   1.000
_cell.length_c   1.000
_cell.angle_alpha   90.00
_cell.angle_beta   90.00
_cell.angle_gamma   90.00
#
_symmetry.space_group_name_H-M   'P 1'
#
loop_
_entity.id
_entity.type
_entity.pdbx_description
1 polymer ?
#
loop_
_entity_poly.entity_id
_entity_poly.type
_entity_poly.pdbx_seq_one_letter_code
_entity_poly.pdbx_strand_id
1 'polypeptide(L)'
;MEVYEVDPLWIILPKLPDLIIDRLRDIVLRPIPFPIPEPIPGPDPAPFARAAMVPVQRQLHAPPTATPDAAQALAALPQATALRYSAQVGSRLQFQQALIDHAELIRPLLCLYYPRFVTMQRVATAKTDECGHFQTLFFNGCNNPDQPDLYFKAKQKLFGWLDVYIYAPTPIACHTWWNYRCGTEVKLYSSSPWAHTCSPCPPVIGPPGKNRWVAFLAVGVHGLNNIYGTAQDLVGSVTADNLGLTQDGRPWGGMLLPRLEFSNALEAVGVRYYRMSWRQGSSGTFLPLTGEIHHYYRHDVPTQTGDMPVWSPETLGPVEADDGAGHKIPNLFRIPFPSVAPAGVWDTPPDVAEIQQHFASAKIPSQSIAAGMTYNAAGALVGTDTSGKYQFAVDLFDAKGQPVDIAALGIVYAVPTDPDSSGTIHTVDASTLGLVSGNRMIVTLHIDNNHCFADIAPPTIGAAEADPCCGVLHYQPNDSVALGWRALHPHGFAKYSFGVVRGTAYVHSEGWTPVASSTSPLSITVNHLLNDNLPPGCPVDGCAVAGFSENLYVDSMATDGWNSELGYDASAVRAFVLARS
;
A
#
# COMPACT_ATOMS: atom_id res chain seq x y z
N MET A 1 18.40 9.09 16.37
CA MET A 1 19.04 9.47 15.10
C MET A 1 20.56 9.45 15.22
N GLU A 2 21.26 8.92 14.24
CA GLU A 2 22.72 8.94 14.10
C GLU A 2 23.09 9.64 12.79
N VAL A 3 24.04 10.57 12.85
CA VAL A 3 24.53 11.35 11.72
C VAL A 3 25.98 10.97 11.47
N TYR A 4 26.28 10.62 10.23
CA TYR A 4 27.60 10.20 9.77
C TYR A 4 28.11 11.19 8.73
N GLU A 5 29.39 11.51 8.83
CA GLU A 5 30.17 12.15 7.77
C GLU A 5 30.75 11.04 6.89
N VAL A 6 30.49 11.12 5.59
CA VAL A 6 31.02 10.21 4.59
C VAL A 6 32.40 10.71 4.17
N ASP A 7 33.36 9.78 4.03
CA ASP A 7 34.72 10.18 3.67
C ASP A 7 34.72 10.92 2.32
N PRO A 8 35.41 12.04 2.20
CA PRO A 8 35.48 12.79 0.96
C PRO A 8 36.27 12.05 -0.12
N LEU A 9 36.06 12.39 -1.39
CA LEU A 9 36.67 11.67 -2.51
C LEU A 9 38.20 11.65 -2.47
N TRP A 10 38.86 12.69 -1.99
CA TRP A 10 40.33 12.70 -1.84
C TRP A 10 40.84 11.75 -0.74
N ILE A 11 39.96 11.24 0.12
CA ILE A 11 40.27 10.18 1.08
C ILE A 11 39.88 8.81 0.50
N ILE A 12 38.74 8.72 -0.19
CA ILE A 12 38.26 7.45 -0.79
C ILE A 12 39.15 7.01 -1.95
N LEU A 13 39.41 7.88 -2.93
CA LEU A 13 40.08 7.52 -4.19
C LEU A 13 41.51 6.97 -4.00
N PRO A 14 42.35 7.52 -3.09
CA PRO A 14 43.68 6.93 -2.83
C PRO A 14 43.63 5.58 -2.12
N LYS A 15 42.53 5.25 -1.43
CA LYS A 15 42.33 3.96 -0.76
C LYS A 15 41.75 2.88 -1.68
N LEU A 16 41.29 3.25 -2.88
CA LEU A 16 40.78 2.29 -3.85
C LEU A 16 41.91 1.38 -4.37
N PRO A 17 41.67 0.07 -4.52
CA PRO A 17 42.61 -0.80 -5.21
C PRO A 17 42.88 -0.31 -6.64
N ASP A 18 44.11 -0.48 -7.12
CA ASP A 18 44.53 -0.08 -8.47
C ASP A 18 43.57 -0.56 -9.57
N LEU A 19 43.09 -1.80 -9.44
CA LEU A 19 42.12 -2.40 -10.37
C LEU A 19 40.81 -1.61 -10.46
N ILE A 20 40.35 -1.00 -9.36
CA ILE A 20 39.12 -0.21 -9.34
C ILE A 20 39.34 1.14 -10.02
N ILE A 21 40.49 1.77 -9.82
CA ILE A 21 40.88 3.01 -10.51
C ILE A 21 40.98 2.76 -12.02
N ASP A 22 41.58 1.65 -12.43
CA ASP A 22 41.71 1.29 -13.84
C ASP A 22 40.32 0.96 -14.47
N ARG A 23 39.39 0.36 -13.72
CA ARG A 23 38.00 0.18 -14.20
C ARG A 23 37.20 1.48 -14.28
N LEU A 24 37.39 2.41 -13.34
CA LEU A 24 36.80 3.75 -13.42
C LEU A 24 37.31 4.48 -14.67
N ARG A 25 38.59 4.31 -15.02
CA ARG A 25 39.16 4.81 -16.27
C ARG A 25 38.44 4.25 -17.48
N ASP A 26 38.18 2.94 -17.51
CA ASP A 26 37.43 2.32 -18.60
C ASP A 26 36.00 2.86 -18.70
N ILE A 27 35.29 3.05 -17.58
CA ILE A 27 33.94 3.60 -17.55
C ILE A 27 33.91 5.05 -18.08
N VAL A 28 34.89 5.87 -17.73
CA VAL A 28 35.03 7.25 -18.24
C VAL A 28 35.29 7.28 -19.76
N LEU A 29 36.07 6.32 -20.27
CA LEU A 29 36.40 6.25 -21.69
C LEU A 29 35.28 5.63 -22.53
N ARG A 30 34.60 4.62 -21.96
CA ARG A 30 33.55 3.80 -22.57
C ARG A 30 32.47 3.53 -21.51
N PRO A 31 31.46 4.40 -21.39
CA PRO A 31 30.36 4.18 -20.46
C PRO A 31 29.71 2.81 -20.71
N ILE A 32 29.76 1.93 -19.72
CA ILE A 32 29.23 0.57 -19.80
C ILE A 32 27.76 0.60 -19.36
N PRO A 33 26.82 -0.07 -20.06
CA PRO A 33 25.44 -0.24 -19.59
C PRO A 33 25.37 -0.90 -18.20
N PHE A 34 24.29 -0.66 -17.48
CA PHE A 34 24.12 -0.98 -16.06
C PHE A 34 24.61 -2.38 -15.64
N PRO A 35 25.37 -2.50 -14.54
CA PRO A 35 25.75 -3.79 -13.98
C PRO A 35 24.53 -4.48 -13.36
N ILE A 36 24.36 -5.77 -13.63
CA ILE A 36 23.37 -6.64 -12.96
C ILE A 36 23.81 -6.77 -11.48
N PRO A 37 22.93 -6.58 -10.48
CA PRO A 37 23.35 -6.61 -9.08
C PRO A 37 23.92 -7.99 -8.68
N GLU A 38 25.14 -8.01 -8.13
CA GLU A 38 25.59 -9.17 -7.35
C GLU A 38 24.83 -9.21 -6.01
N PRO A 39 24.37 -10.38 -5.53
CA PRO A 39 23.67 -10.49 -4.26
C PRO A 39 24.63 -10.14 -3.11
N ILE A 40 24.32 -9.08 -2.37
CA ILE A 40 25.03 -8.69 -1.15
C ILE A 40 24.26 -9.28 0.05
N PRO A 41 24.95 -9.91 1.03
CA PRO A 41 24.31 -10.41 2.24
C PRO A 41 23.55 -9.28 2.95
N GLY A 42 22.26 -9.50 3.20
CA GLY A 42 21.43 -8.60 3.98
C GLY A 42 21.91 -8.48 5.43
N PRO A 43 21.40 -7.49 6.19
CA PRO A 43 21.68 -7.38 7.62
C PRO A 43 21.32 -8.68 8.33
N ASP A 44 22.16 -9.13 9.26
CA ASP A 44 21.87 -10.31 10.07
C ASP A 44 20.50 -10.15 10.73
N PRO A 45 19.56 -11.10 10.50
CA PRO A 45 18.26 -11.05 11.15
C PRO A 45 18.45 -11.22 12.66
N ALA A 46 17.71 -10.43 13.44
CA ALA A 46 17.52 -10.73 14.86
C ALA A 46 17.03 -12.19 15.02
N PRO A 47 17.42 -12.88 16.11
CA PRO A 47 17.31 -14.35 16.22
C PRO A 47 15.89 -14.94 16.13
N PHE A 48 14.85 -14.12 16.00
CA PHE A 48 13.45 -14.54 15.93
C PHE A 48 12.76 -14.25 14.59
N ALA A 49 13.43 -13.64 13.60
CA ALA A 49 12.78 -13.16 12.38
C ALA A 49 12.57 -14.22 11.27
N ARG A 50 12.94 -15.50 11.49
CA ARG A 50 12.94 -16.51 10.41
C ARG A 50 11.57 -17.11 10.07
N ALA A 51 10.51 -16.86 10.84
CA ALA A 51 9.21 -17.52 10.62
C ALA A 51 8.09 -16.63 10.04
N ALA A 52 8.20 -15.30 10.08
CA ALA A 52 7.08 -14.40 9.76
C ALA A 52 7.25 -13.53 8.50
N MET A 53 8.39 -13.57 7.79
CA MET A 53 8.71 -12.58 6.74
C MET A 53 8.91 -13.14 5.32
N VAL A 54 8.59 -14.41 5.08
CA VAL A 54 8.81 -15.04 3.75
C VAL A 54 7.89 -14.50 2.63
N PRO A 55 6.66 -13.98 2.84
CA PRO A 55 5.86 -13.47 1.72
C PRO A 55 6.24 -12.03 1.29
N VAL A 56 6.74 -11.19 2.21
CA VAL A 56 6.96 -9.75 1.95
C VAL A 56 8.23 -9.49 1.14
N GLN A 57 9.16 -10.44 1.12
CA GLN A 57 10.49 -10.25 0.53
C GLN A 57 10.52 -10.36 -1.02
N ARG A 58 9.42 -10.82 -1.65
CA ARG A 58 9.32 -10.97 -3.12
C ARG A 58 8.81 -9.72 -3.85
N GLN A 59 8.18 -8.77 -3.17
CA GLN A 59 7.70 -7.52 -3.80
C GLN A 59 8.67 -6.33 -3.68
N LEU A 60 9.76 -6.46 -2.92
CA LEU A 60 10.74 -5.37 -2.71
C LEU A 60 12.04 -5.51 -3.52
N HIS A 61 12.17 -6.53 -4.35
CA HIS A 61 13.31 -6.68 -5.27
C HIS A 61 12.91 -6.27 -6.69
N ALA A 62 12.47 -5.03 -6.86
CA ALA A 62 12.73 -4.36 -8.13
C ALA A 62 14.25 -4.14 -8.21
N PRO A 63 14.92 -4.49 -9.32
CA PRO A 63 16.31 -4.08 -9.50
C PRO A 63 16.38 -2.55 -9.33
N PRO A 64 17.40 -2.00 -8.65
CA PRO A 64 17.52 -0.55 -8.52
C PRO A 64 17.62 0.02 -9.93
N THR A 65 16.55 0.62 -10.41
CA THR A 65 16.58 1.51 -11.56
C THR A 65 17.58 2.62 -11.22
N ALA A 66 18.43 2.95 -12.19
CA ALA A 66 19.44 4.00 -12.04
C ALA A 66 18.82 5.23 -11.36
N THR A 67 19.46 5.71 -10.29
CA THR A 67 19.08 7.02 -9.76
C THR A 67 19.20 8.02 -10.92
N PRO A 68 18.25 8.98 -11.08
CA PRO A 68 18.28 9.97 -12.16
C PRO A 68 19.65 10.65 -12.30
N ASP A 69 20.33 10.85 -11.18
CA ASP A 69 21.66 11.46 -11.10
C ASP A 69 22.77 10.57 -11.70
N ALA A 70 22.70 9.24 -11.57
CA ALA A 70 23.70 8.32 -12.15
C ALA A 70 23.56 8.23 -13.67
N ALA A 71 22.33 8.22 -14.18
CA ALA A 71 22.08 8.28 -15.62
C ALA A 71 22.52 9.62 -16.22
N GLN A 72 22.30 10.73 -15.53
CA GLN A 72 22.78 12.05 -15.93
C GLN A 72 24.31 12.15 -15.89
N ALA A 73 24.96 11.62 -14.84
CA ALA A 73 26.42 11.58 -14.76
C ALA A 73 27.03 10.78 -15.92
N LEU A 74 26.51 9.58 -16.21
CA LEU A 74 26.94 8.76 -17.34
C LEU A 74 26.75 9.49 -18.69
N ALA A 75 25.65 10.23 -18.86
CA ALA A 75 25.39 11.02 -20.06
C ALA A 75 26.29 12.26 -20.18
N ALA A 76 26.78 12.80 -19.06
CA ALA A 76 27.67 13.96 -19.02
C ALA A 76 29.17 13.59 -19.17
N LEU A 77 29.56 12.35 -18.87
CA LEU A 77 30.95 11.86 -19.02
C LEU A 77 31.57 12.18 -20.39
N PRO A 78 30.88 12.00 -21.54
CA PRO A 78 31.44 12.33 -22.84
C PRO A 78 31.85 13.80 -23.01
N GLN A 79 31.20 14.71 -22.27
CA GLN A 79 31.42 16.16 -22.32
C GLN A 79 32.51 16.63 -21.35
N ALA A 80 32.93 15.80 -20.39
CA ALA A 80 34.01 16.10 -19.44
C ALA A 80 35.41 15.92 -20.07
N THR A 81 35.78 16.83 -20.98
CA THR A 81 36.99 16.74 -21.82
C THR A 81 38.29 16.59 -21.01
N ALA A 82 38.43 17.32 -19.89
CA ALA A 82 39.61 17.23 -19.02
C ALA A 82 39.72 15.85 -18.32
N LEU A 83 38.61 15.34 -17.79
CA LEU A 83 38.55 14.02 -17.16
C LEU A 83 38.88 12.90 -18.17
N ARG A 84 38.32 12.98 -19.38
CA ARG A 84 38.58 12.01 -20.46
C ARG A 84 40.02 12.08 -20.97
N TYR A 85 40.58 13.28 -21.12
CA TYR A 85 41.98 13.45 -21.51
C TYR A 85 42.92 12.78 -20.50
N SER A 86 42.72 13.04 -19.20
CA SER A 86 43.49 12.39 -18.12
C SER A 86 43.28 10.87 -18.08
N ALA A 87 42.10 10.37 -18.45
CA ALA A 87 41.84 8.93 -18.57
C ALA A 87 42.58 8.28 -19.75
N GLN A 88 42.77 9.00 -20.87
CA GLN A 88 43.41 8.48 -22.08
C GLN A 88 44.95 8.47 -21.99
N VAL A 89 45.53 9.57 -21.50
CA VAL A 89 46.97 9.82 -21.60
C VAL A 89 47.64 10.16 -20.26
N GLY A 90 46.86 10.37 -19.20
CA GLY A 90 47.36 10.77 -17.89
C GLY A 90 47.99 9.61 -17.10
N SER A 91 48.99 9.93 -16.28
CA SER A 91 49.49 9.00 -15.26
C SER A 91 48.38 8.66 -14.25
N ARG A 92 48.53 7.56 -13.49
CA ARG A 92 47.51 7.16 -12.49
C ARG A 92 47.21 8.28 -11.48
N LEU A 93 48.25 8.97 -11.02
CA LEU A 93 48.13 10.11 -10.10
C LEU A 93 47.38 11.29 -10.75
N GLN A 94 47.68 11.60 -12.02
CA GLN A 94 46.97 12.65 -12.77
C GLN A 94 45.49 12.29 -12.99
N PHE A 95 45.19 11.02 -13.23
CA PHE A 95 43.82 10.56 -13.38
C PHE A 95 43.05 10.59 -12.05
N GLN A 96 43.67 10.17 -10.95
CA GLN A 96 43.06 10.30 -9.61
C GLN A 96 42.77 11.76 -9.25
N GLN A 97 43.69 12.69 -9.55
CA GLN A 97 43.43 14.11 -9.35
C GLN A 97 42.26 14.59 -10.21
N ALA A 98 42.20 14.19 -11.48
CA ALA A 98 41.08 14.54 -12.36
C ALA A 98 39.72 13.99 -11.87
N LEU A 99 39.70 12.81 -11.23
CA LEU A 99 38.50 12.26 -10.58
C LEU A 99 38.04 13.11 -9.39
N ILE A 100 38.98 13.65 -8.60
CA ILE A 100 38.68 14.56 -7.49
C ILE A 100 38.09 15.88 -8.02
N ASP A 101 38.69 16.42 -9.09
CA ASP A 101 38.29 17.71 -9.68
C ASP A 101 36.92 17.66 -10.38
N HIS A 102 36.34 16.47 -10.59
CA HIS A 102 35.02 16.26 -11.22
C HIS A 102 34.10 15.43 -10.30
N ALA A 103 34.13 15.70 -8.99
CA ALA A 103 33.48 14.91 -7.95
C ALA A 103 31.99 14.61 -8.21
N GLU A 104 31.25 15.59 -8.74
CA GLU A 104 29.84 15.49 -9.11
C GLU A 104 29.54 14.40 -10.16
N LEU A 105 30.49 14.09 -11.04
CA LEU A 105 30.36 12.99 -11.99
C LEU A 105 30.75 11.65 -11.39
N ILE A 106 31.62 11.64 -10.36
CA ILE A 106 32.19 10.43 -9.78
C ILE A 106 31.33 9.86 -8.65
N ARG A 107 30.71 10.70 -7.83
CA ARG A 107 29.84 10.25 -6.71
C ARG A 107 28.72 9.30 -7.18
N PRO A 108 27.98 9.59 -8.27
CA PRO A 108 26.96 8.65 -8.77
C PRO A 108 27.55 7.34 -9.32
N LEU A 109 28.77 7.38 -9.89
CA LEU A 109 29.46 6.18 -10.37
C LEU A 109 29.96 5.29 -9.22
N LEU A 110 30.42 5.88 -8.12
CA LEU A 110 30.77 5.13 -6.91
C LEU A 110 29.54 4.46 -6.30
N CYS A 111 28.40 5.14 -6.27
CA CYS A 111 27.12 4.53 -5.90
C CYS A 111 26.80 3.30 -6.76
N LEU A 112 26.93 3.42 -8.08
CA LEU A 112 26.49 2.38 -9.02
C LEU A 112 27.46 1.19 -9.12
N TYR A 113 28.76 1.43 -9.22
CA TYR A 113 29.75 0.40 -9.54
C TYR A 113 30.60 -0.03 -8.34
N TYR A 114 30.87 0.87 -7.41
CA TYR A 114 31.85 0.65 -6.33
C TYR A 114 31.39 1.10 -4.93
N PRO A 115 30.15 0.82 -4.51
CA PRO A 115 29.59 1.43 -3.31
C PRO A 115 30.25 0.94 -2.01
N ARG A 116 30.91 -0.23 -2.04
CA ARG A 116 31.54 -0.85 -0.86
C ARG A 116 32.78 -0.10 -0.36
N PHE A 117 33.37 0.76 -1.19
CA PHE A 117 34.58 1.51 -0.83
C PHE A 117 34.27 2.88 -0.22
N VAL A 118 33.00 3.26 -0.13
CA VAL A 118 32.58 4.48 0.54
C VAL A 118 32.44 4.22 2.04
N THR A 119 33.33 4.84 2.81
CA THR A 119 33.40 4.74 4.27
C THR A 119 32.78 5.97 4.93
N MET A 120 32.43 5.84 6.21
CA MET A 120 31.78 6.91 6.96
C MET A 120 32.17 6.86 8.44
N GLN A 121 32.12 8.02 9.10
CA GLN A 121 32.36 8.18 10.53
C GLN A 121 31.16 8.84 11.20
N ARG A 122 30.72 8.31 12.35
CA ARG A 122 29.64 8.93 13.12
C ARG A 122 30.13 10.24 13.73
N VAL A 123 29.48 11.36 13.40
CA VAL A 123 29.85 12.71 13.88
C VAL A 123 28.87 13.27 14.90
N ALA A 124 27.62 12.82 14.89
CA ALA A 124 26.63 13.22 15.88
C ALA A 124 25.55 12.18 16.13
N THR A 125 24.85 12.34 17.24
CA THR A 125 23.58 11.68 17.52
C THR A 125 22.55 12.72 17.91
N ALA A 126 21.29 12.43 17.62
CA ALA A 126 20.15 13.28 17.98
C ALA A 126 19.00 12.41 18.45
N LYS A 127 18.20 12.93 19.39
CA LYS A 127 16.90 12.36 19.70
C LYS A 127 15.87 12.99 18.77
N THR A 128 14.99 12.17 18.22
CA THR A 128 13.80 12.65 17.50
C THR A 128 12.76 13.07 18.52
N ASP A 129 12.00 14.12 18.22
CA ASP A 129 10.82 14.49 19.01
C ASP A 129 9.62 13.57 18.67
N GLU A 130 8.50 13.81 19.35
CA GLU A 130 7.24 13.07 19.19
C GLU A 130 6.64 13.21 17.78
N CYS A 131 7.09 14.18 16.99
CA CYS A 131 6.66 14.41 15.62
C CYS A 131 7.69 13.91 14.58
N GLY A 132 8.77 13.26 15.02
CA GLY A 132 9.82 12.74 14.15
C GLY A 132 10.87 13.76 13.69
N HIS A 133 10.83 15.01 14.19
CA HIS A 133 11.87 15.99 13.87
C HIS A 133 13.12 15.73 14.72
N PHE A 134 14.28 16.04 14.17
CA PHE A 134 15.55 15.99 14.89
C PHE A 134 16.42 17.18 14.52
N GLN A 135 17.20 17.63 15.48
CA GLN A 135 18.22 18.66 15.27
C GLN A 135 19.46 18.27 16.04
N THR A 136 20.63 18.48 15.42
CA THR A 136 21.91 18.32 16.09
C THR A 136 22.94 19.25 15.48
N LEU A 137 24.03 19.46 16.22
CA LEU A 137 25.16 20.29 15.82
C LEU A 137 26.41 19.42 15.93
N PHE A 138 27.28 19.49 14.93
CA PHE A 138 28.61 18.91 15.00
C PHE A 138 29.64 19.91 14.48
N PHE A 139 30.87 19.77 14.94
CA PHE A 139 31.96 20.63 14.52
C PHE A 139 32.58 20.08 13.25
N ASN A 140 32.43 20.79 12.13
CA ASN A 140 33.29 20.61 10.98
C ASN A 140 34.64 21.28 11.30
N GLY A 141 35.74 20.52 11.26
CA GLY A 141 37.05 21.00 11.71
C GLY A 141 37.50 22.27 10.96
N CYS A 142 38.16 23.20 11.64
CA CYS A 142 38.57 24.49 11.06
C CYS A 142 39.57 24.38 9.88
N ASN A 143 40.18 23.20 9.69
CA ASN A 143 41.13 22.90 8.62
C ASN A 143 40.55 21.91 7.59
N ASN A 144 39.25 21.63 7.62
CA ASN A 144 38.59 20.82 6.60
C ASN A 144 38.05 21.73 5.50
N PRO A 145 38.63 21.73 4.28
CA PRO A 145 38.13 22.54 3.18
C PRO A 145 36.83 21.98 2.58
N ASP A 146 36.36 20.79 3.02
CA ASP A 146 35.13 20.19 2.47
C ASP A 146 33.83 20.74 3.05
N GLN A 147 32.81 20.71 2.20
CA GLN A 147 31.43 20.73 2.65
C GLN A 147 31.05 19.33 3.15
N PRO A 148 30.31 19.22 4.26
CA PRO A 148 30.07 17.92 4.88
C PRO A 148 29.22 17.01 3.98
N ASP A 149 29.61 15.76 3.85
CA ASP A 149 28.88 14.72 3.11
C ASP A 149 28.10 13.85 4.10
N LEU A 150 26.78 14.05 4.22
CA LEU A 150 26.01 13.46 5.33
C LEU A 150 25.27 12.18 4.98
N TYR A 151 25.40 11.16 5.83
CA TYR A 151 24.60 9.94 5.82
C TYR A 151 23.89 9.73 7.17
N PHE A 152 22.71 9.13 7.13
CA PHE A 152 21.78 9.11 8.24
C PHE A 152 21.36 7.68 8.59
N LYS A 153 21.34 7.36 9.89
CA LYS A 153 20.68 6.16 10.42
C LYS A 153 19.70 6.50 11.52
N ALA A 154 18.52 5.90 11.51
CA ALA A 154 17.54 6.02 12.59
C ALA A 154 17.40 4.67 13.31
N LYS A 155 17.47 4.72 14.64
CA LYS A 155 17.15 3.62 15.54
C LYS A 155 15.89 3.97 16.30
N GLN A 156 15.07 2.97 16.54
CA GLN A 156 13.95 3.03 17.45
C GLN A 156 14.09 1.93 18.50
N LYS A 157 13.76 2.28 19.74
CA LYS A 157 13.76 1.35 20.85
C LYS A 157 12.44 0.61 20.87
N LEU A 158 12.45 -0.65 20.45
CA LEU A 158 11.32 -1.55 20.55
C LEU A 158 11.35 -2.24 21.91
N PHE A 159 10.16 -2.45 22.50
CA PHE A 159 9.98 -3.18 23.76
C PHE A 159 10.75 -2.58 24.97
N GLY A 160 11.21 -1.34 24.89
CA GLY A 160 11.96 -0.66 25.98
C GLY A 160 13.43 -1.06 26.11
N TRP A 161 13.89 -2.14 25.48
CA TRP A 161 15.26 -2.66 25.61
C TRP A 161 15.98 -2.97 24.29
N LEU A 162 15.28 -3.08 23.16
CA LEU A 162 15.88 -3.47 21.88
C LEU A 162 15.98 -2.29 20.92
N ASP A 163 17.20 -1.86 20.60
CA ASP A 163 17.41 -0.85 19.56
C ASP A 163 17.40 -1.49 18.17
N VAL A 164 16.40 -1.18 17.35
CA VAL A 164 16.26 -1.64 15.96
C VAL A 164 16.49 -0.48 15.01
N TYR A 165 17.26 -0.71 13.94
CA TYR A 165 17.37 0.28 12.86
C TYR A 165 16.08 0.29 12.05
N ILE A 166 15.38 1.42 12.08
CA ILE A 166 14.20 1.66 11.25
C ILE A 166 14.57 2.39 9.96
N TYR A 167 15.75 3.02 9.89
CA TYR A 167 16.27 3.63 8.68
C TYR A 167 17.79 3.44 8.65
N ALA A 168 18.29 2.70 7.67
CA ALA A 168 19.72 2.51 7.42
C ALA A 168 19.92 2.05 5.97
N PRO A 169 19.58 2.89 4.98
CA PRO A 169 19.52 2.48 3.59
C PRO A 169 20.92 2.16 3.05
N THR A 170 20.99 1.14 2.20
CA THR A 170 22.22 0.72 1.52
C THR A 170 22.01 0.73 0.01
N PRO A 171 23.04 1.04 -0.79
CA PRO A 171 24.41 1.31 -0.38
C PRO A 171 24.66 2.77 0.09
N ILE A 172 25.60 2.99 1.03
CA ILE A 172 25.86 4.30 1.68
C ILE A 172 26.04 5.41 0.63
N ALA A 173 26.88 5.16 -0.38
CA ALA A 173 27.19 6.08 -1.47
C ALA A 173 25.97 6.64 -2.20
N CYS A 174 24.88 5.85 -2.28
CA CYS A 174 23.65 6.20 -2.98
C CYS A 174 22.66 7.01 -2.13
N HIS A 175 22.83 6.96 -0.80
CA HIS A 175 21.96 7.61 0.17
C HIS A 175 22.70 8.69 0.97
N THR A 176 23.84 9.14 0.45
CA THR A 176 24.63 10.23 1.00
C THR A 176 24.14 11.56 0.44
N TRP A 177 23.93 12.52 1.35
CA TRP A 177 23.67 13.91 1.02
C TRP A 177 25.00 14.60 0.78
N TRP A 178 25.47 14.52 -0.46
CA TRP A 178 26.75 15.08 -0.89
C TRP A 178 26.73 16.62 -0.87
N ASN A 179 27.80 17.25 -0.40
CA ASN A 179 27.97 18.69 -0.20
C ASN A 179 26.79 19.32 0.57
N TYR A 180 26.44 18.74 1.71
CA TYR A 180 25.30 19.18 2.50
C TYR A 180 25.47 20.64 2.95
N ARG A 181 24.52 21.49 2.57
CA ARG A 181 24.50 22.89 2.99
C ARG A 181 24.05 22.98 4.45
N CYS A 182 24.95 23.38 5.34
CA CYS A 182 24.61 23.55 6.76
C CYS A 182 23.36 24.43 6.96
N GLY A 183 22.44 23.97 7.80
CA GLY A 183 21.20 24.68 8.14
C GLY A 183 20.02 24.44 7.20
N THR A 184 20.16 23.63 6.14
CA THR A 184 19.00 23.15 5.38
C THR A 184 18.27 22.02 6.11
N GLU A 185 17.07 21.66 5.66
CA GLU A 185 16.31 20.54 6.22
C GLU A 185 16.63 19.24 5.46
N VAL A 186 16.62 18.10 6.16
CA VAL A 186 16.71 16.76 5.56
C VAL A 186 15.46 15.98 5.90
N LYS A 187 14.82 15.39 4.88
CA LYS A 187 13.65 14.52 5.04
C LYS A 187 14.02 13.08 4.74
N LEU A 188 13.71 12.18 5.67
CA LEU A 188 14.07 10.76 5.60
C LEU A 188 12.79 9.93 5.66
N TYR A 189 12.62 9.05 4.68
CA TYR A 189 11.46 8.16 4.61
C TYR A 189 11.89 6.74 4.97
N SER A 190 11.22 6.15 5.97
CA SER A 190 11.42 4.75 6.34
C SER A 190 10.28 3.91 5.80
N SER A 191 10.62 2.78 5.19
CA SER A 191 9.69 1.70 4.86
C SER A 191 9.81 0.51 5.82
N SER A 192 10.50 0.69 6.95
CA SER A 192 10.69 -0.39 7.91
C SER A 192 9.35 -0.72 8.58
N PRO A 193 8.92 -1.99 8.61
CA PRO A 193 7.70 -2.37 9.32
C PRO A 193 7.82 -2.16 10.84
N TRP A 194 9.02 -1.91 11.34
CA TRP A 194 9.32 -1.63 12.74
C TRP A 194 9.35 -0.14 13.08
N ALA A 195 9.11 0.74 12.10
CA ALA A 195 9.02 2.17 12.34
C ALA A 195 7.67 2.50 13.00
N HIS A 196 7.65 2.67 14.32
CA HIS A 196 6.49 3.15 15.05
C HIS A 196 6.47 4.68 14.96
N THR A 197 5.44 5.25 14.36
CA THR A 197 5.16 6.68 14.47
C THR A 197 4.65 6.96 15.88
N CYS A 198 5.22 7.92 16.59
CA CYS A 198 4.59 8.40 17.82
C CYS A 198 3.22 9.02 17.48
N SER A 199 2.21 8.71 18.28
CA SER A 199 0.98 9.51 18.39
C SER A 199 1.37 10.92 18.88
N PRO A 200 0.77 12.02 18.37
CA PRO A 200 -0.61 12.08 17.92
C PRO A 200 -0.78 11.77 16.44
N CYS A 201 -1.91 11.12 16.13
CA CYS A 201 -2.50 11.17 14.81
C CYS A 201 -2.52 12.64 14.30
N PRO A 202 -2.51 12.85 12.98
CA PRO A 202 -2.88 14.14 12.40
C PRO A 202 -4.03 14.79 13.17
N PRO A 203 -3.93 16.02 13.70
CA PRO A 203 -5.07 16.64 14.36
C PRO A 203 -6.21 16.73 13.33
N VAL A 204 -7.38 16.18 13.68
CA VAL A 204 -8.59 16.35 12.87
C VAL A 204 -9.15 17.72 13.19
N ILE A 205 -9.13 18.60 12.20
CA ILE A 205 -9.67 19.95 12.32
C ILE A 205 -11.11 19.91 11.82
N GLY A 206 -12.04 20.21 12.74
CA GLY A 206 -13.47 20.34 12.42
C GLY A 206 -13.75 21.43 11.38
N PRO A 207 -14.98 21.48 10.83
CA PRO A 207 -15.32 22.47 9.82
C PRO A 207 -15.07 23.90 10.30
N PRO A 208 -14.69 24.85 9.43
CA PRO A 208 -14.33 26.21 9.83
C PRO A 208 -15.37 26.87 10.75
N GLY A 209 -14.93 27.29 11.93
CA GLY A 209 -15.80 27.92 12.94
C GLY A 209 -16.71 26.97 13.72
N LYS A 210 -16.54 25.65 13.60
CA LYS A 210 -17.33 24.63 14.31
C LYS A 210 -16.45 23.87 15.29
N ASN A 211 -16.73 24.02 16.58
CA ASN A 211 -15.98 23.33 17.64
C ASN A 211 -16.64 22.02 18.09
N ARG A 212 -17.91 21.79 17.74
CA ARG A 212 -18.67 20.58 18.07
C ARG A 212 -18.97 19.83 16.79
N TRP A 213 -18.28 18.71 16.58
CA TRP A 213 -18.37 17.96 15.34
C TRP A 213 -18.15 16.47 15.57
N VAL A 214 -18.70 15.66 14.66
CA VAL A 214 -18.40 14.24 14.51
C VAL A 214 -17.96 14.03 13.07
N ALA A 215 -16.72 13.59 12.87
CA ALA A 215 -16.18 13.36 11.55
C ALA A 215 -16.31 11.88 11.18
N PHE A 216 -16.90 11.58 10.03
CA PHE A 216 -16.80 10.25 9.43
C PHE A 216 -15.59 10.27 8.50
N LEU A 217 -14.48 9.72 8.98
CA LEU A 217 -13.19 9.84 8.32
C LEU A 217 -13.05 8.88 7.14
N ALA A 218 -13.28 7.59 7.38
CA ALA A 218 -12.94 6.56 6.42
C ALA A 218 -13.75 5.28 6.63
N VAL A 219 -13.72 4.40 5.62
CA VAL A 219 -14.01 2.98 5.77
C VAL A 219 -12.69 2.24 5.51
N GLY A 220 -12.11 1.64 6.55
CA GLY A 220 -10.73 1.18 6.52
C GLY A 220 -9.74 2.32 6.22
N VAL A 221 -8.85 2.13 5.23
CA VAL A 221 -7.91 3.17 4.78
C VAL A 221 -8.50 4.15 3.76
N HIS A 222 -9.70 3.87 3.26
CA HIS A 222 -10.32 4.68 2.23
C HIS A 222 -11.12 5.82 2.89
N GLY A 223 -10.56 7.03 2.82
CA GLY A 223 -11.22 8.25 3.28
C GLY A 223 -12.53 8.51 2.55
N LEU A 224 -13.52 9.09 3.24
CA LEU A 224 -14.78 9.49 2.62
C LEU A 224 -14.61 10.57 1.54
N ASN A 225 -13.47 11.27 1.51
CA ASN A 225 -13.08 12.14 0.40
C ASN A 225 -12.69 11.39 -0.89
N ASN A 226 -12.64 10.06 -0.87
CA ASN A 226 -12.35 9.22 -2.04
C ASN A 226 -13.52 8.27 -2.37
N ILE A 227 -14.75 8.65 -2.01
CA ILE A 227 -15.97 7.87 -2.28
C ILE A 227 -16.99 8.76 -2.99
N TYR A 228 -17.56 8.26 -4.09
CA TYR A 228 -18.58 9.00 -4.83
C TYR A 228 -19.82 9.23 -3.96
N GLY A 229 -20.24 10.50 -3.84
CA GLY A 229 -21.38 10.92 -3.04
C GLY A 229 -21.02 11.44 -1.66
N THR A 230 -19.77 11.30 -1.20
CA THR A 230 -19.33 11.85 0.09
C THR A 230 -18.19 12.87 -0.02
N ALA A 231 -17.49 12.92 -1.14
CA ALA A 231 -16.34 13.81 -1.32
C ALA A 231 -16.74 15.13 -2.00
N GLN A 232 -16.26 16.26 -1.45
CA GLN A 232 -16.47 17.59 -2.03
C GLN A 232 -15.95 17.70 -3.48
N ASP A 233 -14.78 17.12 -3.76
CA ASP A 233 -14.15 17.20 -5.08
C ASP A 233 -14.80 16.26 -6.12
N LEU A 234 -15.56 15.26 -5.67
CA LEU A 234 -16.23 14.32 -6.56
C LEU A 234 -17.67 14.71 -6.88
N VAL A 235 -18.27 15.70 -6.21
CA VAL A 235 -19.70 16.06 -6.35
C VAL A 235 -20.12 16.24 -7.81
N GLY A 236 -19.27 16.86 -8.63
CA GLY A 236 -19.56 17.09 -10.07
C GLY A 236 -19.49 15.84 -10.96
N SER A 237 -18.98 14.73 -10.44
CA SER A 237 -18.78 13.46 -11.15
C SER A 237 -19.64 12.30 -10.62
N VAL A 238 -20.49 12.57 -9.62
CA VAL A 238 -21.41 11.57 -9.07
C VAL A 238 -22.53 11.30 -10.07
N THR A 239 -22.71 10.03 -10.41
CA THR A 239 -23.81 9.50 -11.22
C THR A 239 -24.61 8.49 -10.41
N ALA A 240 -25.73 8.03 -10.96
CA ALA A 240 -26.47 6.94 -10.36
C ALA A 240 -25.64 5.64 -10.30
N ASP A 241 -24.71 5.42 -11.23
CA ASP A 241 -23.97 4.16 -11.34
C ASP A 241 -22.77 4.09 -10.39
N ASN A 242 -22.10 5.23 -10.15
CA ASN A 242 -20.90 5.27 -9.32
C ASN A 242 -21.16 5.63 -7.84
N LEU A 243 -22.35 6.11 -7.48
CA LEU A 243 -22.68 6.50 -6.11
C LEU A 243 -22.37 5.37 -5.11
N GLY A 244 -21.50 5.68 -4.14
CA GLY A 244 -21.07 4.77 -3.08
C GLY A 244 -19.91 3.84 -3.46
N LEU A 245 -19.40 3.89 -4.70
CA LEU A 245 -18.12 3.27 -5.06
C LEU A 245 -16.95 4.13 -4.58
N THR A 246 -15.78 3.51 -4.43
CA THR A 246 -14.52 4.26 -4.31
C THR A 246 -14.26 5.10 -5.58
N GLN A 247 -13.40 6.10 -5.49
CA GLN A 247 -13.06 6.98 -6.62
C GLN A 247 -12.52 6.22 -7.84
N ASP A 248 -11.82 5.10 -7.62
CA ASP A 248 -11.32 4.18 -8.65
C ASP A 248 -12.35 3.12 -9.10
N GLY A 249 -13.62 3.24 -8.65
CA GLY A 249 -14.75 2.47 -9.15
C GLY A 249 -14.95 1.10 -8.49
N ARG A 250 -14.39 0.88 -7.31
CA ARG A 250 -14.47 -0.41 -6.59
C ARG A 250 -15.71 -0.44 -5.67
N PRO A 251 -16.44 -1.57 -5.63
CA PRO A 251 -17.49 -1.78 -4.65
C PRO A 251 -16.92 -2.23 -3.30
N TRP A 252 -17.77 -2.21 -2.28
CA TRP A 252 -17.46 -2.64 -0.94
C TRP A 252 -17.87 -4.09 -0.71
N GLY A 253 -17.08 -4.82 0.06
CA GLY A 253 -17.38 -6.20 0.43
C GLY A 253 -16.68 -6.65 1.71
N GLY A 254 -16.93 -7.88 2.16
CA GLY A 254 -16.29 -8.42 3.37
C GLY A 254 -16.70 -7.70 4.67
N MET A 255 -15.74 -7.40 5.56
CA MET A 255 -15.97 -6.78 6.86
C MET A 255 -15.57 -5.29 6.84
N LEU A 256 -16.56 -4.40 6.74
CA LEU A 256 -16.27 -2.96 6.70
C LEU A 256 -16.12 -2.41 8.12
N LEU A 257 -15.04 -1.64 8.31
CA LEU A 257 -14.69 -0.99 9.58
C LEU A 257 -14.72 0.54 9.40
N PRO A 258 -15.87 1.20 9.58
CA PRO A 258 -15.97 2.65 9.54
C PRO A 258 -15.19 3.29 10.68
N ARG A 259 -14.56 4.43 10.41
CA ARG A 259 -13.76 5.24 11.35
C ARG A 259 -14.47 6.58 11.59
N LEU A 260 -14.95 6.78 12.82
CA LEU A 260 -15.52 8.03 13.30
C LEU A 260 -14.56 8.70 14.29
N GLU A 261 -14.49 10.03 14.23
CA GLU A 261 -13.76 10.86 15.19
C GLU A 261 -14.71 11.86 15.84
N PHE A 262 -14.52 12.12 17.13
CA PHE A 262 -15.45 12.90 17.94
C PHE A 262 -14.73 14.09 18.57
N SER A 263 -15.26 15.30 18.37
CA SER A 263 -14.75 16.46 19.10
C SER A 263 -14.93 16.27 20.61
N ASN A 264 -13.88 16.53 21.39
CA ASN A 264 -13.93 16.55 22.85
C ASN A 264 -15.00 17.53 23.40
N ALA A 265 -15.39 18.55 22.63
CA ALA A 265 -16.43 19.49 23.04
C ALA A 265 -17.84 18.85 23.13
N LEU A 266 -18.05 17.67 22.53
CA LEU A 266 -19.32 16.93 22.62
C LEU A 266 -19.59 16.42 24.04
N GLU A 267 -18.53 16.10 24.79
CA GLU A 267 -18.67 15.59 26.15
C GLU A 267 -19.31 16.65 27.06
N ALA A 268 -18.89 17.91 26.92
CA ALA A 268 -19.38 19.03 27.72
C ALA A 268 -20.86 19.36 27.48
N VAL A 269 -21.42 18.93 26.34
CA VAL A 269 -22.85 19.08 26.02
C VAL A 269 -23.66 17.80 26.23
N GLY A 270 -23.09 16.80 26.91
CA GLY A 270 -23.81 15.63 27.40
C GLY A 270 -23.96 14.48 26.39
N VAL A 271 -23.35 14.57 25.21
CA VAL A 271 -23.32 13.43 24.27
C VAL A 271 -22.42 12.34 24.85
N ARG A 272 -22.87 11.09 24.84
CA ARG A 272 -22.13 9.95 25.42
C ARG A 272 -22.08 8.73 24.53
N TYR A 273 -23.11 8.53 23.72
CA TYR A 273 -23.17 7.38 22.83
C TYR A 273 -23.48 7.81 21.40
N TYR A 274 -23.19 6.91 20.48
CA TYR A 274 -23.69 6.95 19.12
C TYR A 274 -24.29 5.60 18.75
N ARG A 275 -25.07 5.58 17.67
CA ARG A 275 -25.53 4.34 17.04
C ARG A 275 -25.25 4.39 15.56
N MET A 276 -24.66 3.31 15.04
CA MET A 276 -24.60 3.07 13.61
C MET A 276 -25.72 2.12 13.20
N SER A 277 -26.37 2.41 12.10
CA SER A 277 -27.46 1.60 11.56
C SER A 277 -27.39 1.55 10.04
N TRP A 278 -28.04 0.57 9.42
CA TRP A 278 -28.01 0.39 7.97
C TRP A 278 -29.40 0.13 7.40
N ARG A 279 -29.57 0.40 6.11
CA ARG A 279 -30.72 -0.08 5.31
C ARG A 279 -30.28 -0.30 3.87
N GLN A 280 -31.00 -1.18 3.17
CA GLN A 280 -30.83 -1.34 1.73
C GLN A 280 -31.56 -0.20 0.99
N GLY A 281 -30.90 0.40 0.01
CA GLY A 281 -31.43 1.53 -0.76
C GLY A 281 -31.63 2.79 0.07
N SER A 282 -32.58 3.63 -0.36
CA SER A 282 -32.86 4.96 0.22
C SER A 282 -34.19 5.05 0.99
N SER A 283 -34.85 3.91 1.24
CA SER A 283 -36.16 3.85 1.89
C SER A 283 -36.23 2.74 2.93
N GLY A 284 -37.21 2.82 3.83
CA GLY A 284 -37.39 1.84 4.90
C GLY A 284 -36.64 2.19 6.19
N THR A 285 -36.79 1.30 7.18
CA THR A 285 -36.28 1.47 8.54
C THR A 285 -34.80 1.11 8.61
N PHE A 286 -34.04 1.92 9.34
CA PHE A 286 -32.65 1.61 9.67
C PHE A 286 -32.57 0.51 10.73
N LEU A 287 -31.81 -0.54 10.43
CA LEU A 287 -31.51 -1.64 11.35
C LEU A 287 -30.20 -1.35 12.08
N PRO A 288 -30.14 -1.45 13.41
CA PRO A 288 -28.92 -1.17 14.15
C PRO A 288 -27.82 -2.19 13.85
N LEU A 289 -26.57 -1.73 13.83
CA LEU A 289 -25.42 -2.62 13.85
C LEU A 289 -25.19 -3.16 15.26
N THR A 290 -24.81 -4.43 15.34
CA THR A 290 -24.69 -5.16 16.62
C THR A 290 -23.30 -5.79 16.82
N GLY A 291 -22.35 -5.51 15.93
CA GLY A 291 -21.01 -6.06 16.02
C GLY A 291 -20.20 -5.39 17.14
N GLU A 292 -19.51 -6.20 17.94
CA GLU A 292 -18.69 -5.71 19.04
C GLU A 292 -17.45 -4.97 18.55
N ILE A 293 -17.16 -3.79 19.12
CA ILE A 293 -15.94 -3.01 18.84
C ILE A 293 -15.11 -2.82 20.10
N HIS A 294 -13.79 -2.74 19.91
CA HIS A 294 -12.83 -2.54 20.97
C HIS A 294 -11.91 -1.39 20.64
N HIS A 295 -11.71 -0.49 21.61
CA HIS A 295 -10.61 0.48 21.59
C HIS A 295 -9.59 0.08 22.63
N TYR A 296 -8.35 0.52 22.44
CA TYR A 296 -7.24 0.13 23.31
C TYR A 296 -6.75 1.33 24.10
N TYR A 297 -6.46 1.11 25.38
CA TYR A 297 -5.85 2.12 26.24
C TYR A 297 -4.50 1.63 26.74
N ARG A 298 -3.51 2.53 26.73
CA ARG A 298 -2.17 2.29 27.28
C ARG A 298 -2.11 2.68 28.74
N HIS A 299 -1.62 1.77 29.55
CA HIS A 299 -1.35 1.97 30.98
C HIS A 299 -0.10 1.20 31.39
N ASP A 300 0.50 1.60 32.50
CA ASP A 300 1.71 0.96 33.02
C ASP A 300 1.35 -0.17 33.99
N VAL A 301 1.98 -1.33 33.81
CA VAL A 301 1.85 -2.49 34.69
C VAL A 301 3.19 -2.77 35.38
N PRO A 302 3.22 -2.88 36.73
CA PRO A 302 4.45 -3.20 37.44
C PRO A 302 4.96 -4.60 37.12
N THR A 303 6.22 -4.72 36.72
CA THR A 303 6.92 -6.00 36.54
C THR A 303 8.16 -6.09 37.42
N GLN A 304 8.74 -7.29 37.57
CA GLN A 304 9.98 -7.48 38.34
C GLN A 304 11.17 -6.66 37.80
N THR A 305 11.11 -6.21 36.54
CA THR A 305 12.15 -5.42 35.87
C THR A 305 11.81 -3.93 35.72
N GLY A 306 10.68 -3.48 36.28
CA GLY A 306 10.17 -2.11 36.18
C GLY A 306 8.78 -2.03 35.56
N ASP A 307 8.24 -0.82 35.45
CA ASP A 307 6.93 -0.60 34.83
C ASP A 307 7.01 -0.83 33.32
N MET A 308 6.03 -1.58 32.79
CA MET A 308 5.93 -1.89 31.37
C MET A 308 4.60 -1.36 30.80
N PRO A 309 4.61 -0.68 29.65
CA PRO A 309 3.37 -0.26 29.01
C PRO A 309 2.62 -1.48 28.46
N VAL A 310 1.32 -1.52 28.75
CA VAL A 310 0.38 -2.53 28.26
C VAL A 310 -0.79 -1.83 27.59
N TRP A 311 -1.22 -2.39 26.46
CA TRP A 311 -2.44 -2.00 25.76
C TRP A 311 -3.52 -3.01 26.09
N SER A 312 -4.59 -2.56 26.74
CA SER A 312 -5.73 -3.39 27.06
C SER A 312 -6.94 -2.99 26.21
N PRO A 313 -7.69 -3.96 25.67
CA PRO A 313 -8.93 -3.66 24.97
C PRO A 313 -10.03 -3.26 25.97
N GLU A 314 -10.83 -2.28 25.58
CA GLU A 314 -12.09 -1.91 26.21
C GLU A 314 -13.21 -2.05 25.16
N THR A 315 -14.25 -2.81 25.49
CA THR A 315 -15.43 -2.93 24.64
C THR A 315 -16.25 -1.64 24.70
N LEU A 316 -16.40 -0.95 23.57
CA LEU A 316 -17.18 0.29 23.52
C LEU A 316 -18.65 0.06 23.12
N GLY A 317 -18.96 -1.07 22.51
CA GLY A 317 -20.33 -1.44 22.18
C GLY A 317 -20.42 -2.70 21.36
N PRO A 318 -21.64 -3.23 21.16
CA PRO A 318 -22.90 -2.64 21.58
C PRO A 318 -23.12 -2.68 23.10
N VAL A 319 -23.61 -1.59 23.68
CA VAL A 319 -24.02 -1.46 25.09
C VAL A 319 -25.47 -1.00 25.18
N GLU A 320 -26.04 -1.13 26.37
CA GLU A 320 -27.35 -0.58 26.71
C GLU A 320 -27.21 0.64 27.62
N ALA A 321 -27.90 1.74 27.28
CA ALA A 321 -28.03 2.89 28.16
C ALA A 321 -29.32 2.78 28.99
N ASP A 322 -29.26 3.16 30.27
CA ASP A 322 -30.44 3.24 31.13
C ASP A 322 -31.07 4.62 31.01
N ASP A 323 -32.36 4.70 30.71
CA ASP A 323 -33.08 5.96 30.62
C ASP A 323 -33.33 6.63 31.98
N GLY A 324 -32.97 5.95 33.07
CA GLY A 324 -33.22 6.36 34.46
C GLY A 324 -34.63 6.02 34.95
N ALA A 325 -35.47 5.42 34.10
CA ALA A 325 -36.78 4.88 34.42
C ALA A 325 -36.80 3.33 34.37
N GLY A 326 -35.64 2.70 34.22
CA GLY A 326 -35.48 1.24 34.16
C GLY A 326 -35.67 0.65 32.76
N HIS A 327 -35.81 1.48 31.71
CA HIS A 327 -35.76 0.98 30.34
C HIS A 327 -34.32 1.02 29.83
N LYS A 328 -33.93 -0.06 29.13
CA LYS A 328 -32.62 -0.20 28.50
C LYS A 328 -32.74 0.12 27.01
N ILE A 329 -31.98 1.10 26.56
CA ILE A 329 -31.87 1.48 25.13
C ILE A 329 -30.69 0.70 24.53
N PRO A 330 -30.93 -0.28 23.64
CA PRO A 330 -29.89 -1.18 23.17
C PRO A 330 -29.14 -0.66 21.93
N ASN A 331 -28.09 -1.39 21.57
CA ASN A 331 -27.28 -1.19 20.35
C ASN A 331 -26.63 0.19 20.25
N LEU A 332 -26.14 0.70 21.38
CA LEU A 332 -25.39 1.95 21.45
C LEU A 332 -23.89 1.66 21.54
N PHE A 333 -23.07 2.62 21.15
CA PHE A 333 -21.61 2.56 21.24
C PHE A 333 -21.13 3.77 22.06
N ARG A 334 -20.27 3.54 23.04
CA ARG A 334 -19.65 4.58 23.87
C ARG A 334 -18.69 5.40 23.02
N ILE A 335 -18.73 6.71 23.18
CA ILE A 335 -17.73 7.61 22.59
C ILE A 335 -16.45 7.55 23.46
N PRO A 336 -15.28 7.26 22.89
CA PRO A 336 -14.02 7.11 23.63
C PRO A 336 -13.41 8.47 24.00
N PHE A 337 -14.12 9.29 24.78
CA PHE A 337 -13.53 10.52 25.31
C PHE A 337 -12.32 10.21 26.20
N PRO A 338 -11.32 11.10 26.28
CA PRO A 338 -10.16 10.90 27.15
C PRO A 338 -10.53 10.67 28.62
N SER A 339 -11.61 11.30 29.09
CA SER A 339 -12.12 11.20 30.47
C SER A 339 -12.67 9.82 30.83
N VAL A 340 -13.03 8.99 29.84
CA VAL A 340 -13.66 7.67 30.05
C VAL A 340 -12.71 6.50 29.76
N ALA A 341 -11.44 6.78 29.49
CA ALA A 341 -10.42 5.73 29.42
C ALA A 341 -10.36 4.96 30.76
N PRO A 342 -10.47 3.62 30.79
CA PRO A 342 -10.45 2.86 32.04
C PRO A 342 -9.19 3.09 32.87
N ALA A 343 -8.05 3.25 32.19
CA ALA A 343 -6.79 3.68 32.77
C ALA A 343 -5.94 4.39 31.71
N GLY A 344 -4.99 5.22 32.15
CA GLY A 344 -4.02 5.87 31.28
C GLY A 344 -4.67 6.69 30.17
N VAL A 345 -4.30 6.40 28.92
CA VAL A 345 -4.80 7.13 27.74
C VAL A 345 -5.22 6.15 26.65
N TRP A 346 -6.25 6.51 25.87
CA TRP A 346 -6.53 5.82 24.61
C TRP A 346 -5.29 5.89 23.72
N ASP A 347 -4.83 4.74 23.25
CA ASP A 347 -3.58 4.64 22.51
C ASP A 347 -3.63 3.45 21.56
N THR A 348 -3.04 3.63 20.38
CA THR A 348 -3.06 2.62 19.33
C THR A 348 -2.09 1.48 19.70
N PRO A 349 -2.53 0.21 19.69
CA PRO A 349 -1.69 -0.92 20.04
C PRO A 349 -0.67 -1.21 18.93
N PRO A 350 0.42 -1.95 19.23
CA PRO A 350 1.47 -2.25 18.25
C PRO A 350 1.11 -3.38 17.25
N ASP A 351 0.07 -4.18 17.53
CA ASP A 351 -0.35 -5.28 16.63
C ASP A 351 -1.29 -4.80 15.52
N VAL A 352 -1.01 -5.17 14.27
CA VAL A 352 -1.76 -4.69 13.09
C VAL A 352 -3.25 -5.05 13.12
N ALA A 353 -3.61 -6.24 13.63
CA ALA A 353 -5.02 -6.63 13.73
C ALA A 353 -5.74 -5.83 14.82
N GLU A 354 -5.04 -5.54 15.92
CA GLU A 354 -5.54 -4.69 16.99
C GLU A 354 -5.66 -3.21 16.57
N ILE A 355 -4.77 -2.72 15.70
CA ILE A 355 -4.85 -1.37 15.11
C ILE A 355 -6.16 -1.19 14.34
N GLN A 356 -6.53 -2.16 13.50
CA GLN A 356 -7.78 -2.10 12.73
C GLN A 356 -9.00 -2.04 13.65
N GLN A 357 -8.98 -2.81 14.75
CA GLN A 357 -10.06 -2.79 15.74
C GLN A 357 -10.10 -1.47 16.51
N HIS A 358 -8.94 -0.97 16.93
CA HIS A 358 -8.80 0.29 17.66
C HIS A 358 -9.40 1.47 16.90
N PHE A 359 -9.28 1.51 15.58
CA PHE A 359 -9.88 2.58 14.78
C PHE A 359 -11.33 2.34 14.39
N ALA A 360 -11.87 1.13 14.57
CA ALA A 360 -13.23 0.82 14.17
C ALA A 360 -14.26 1.47 15.10
N SER A 361 -15.27 2.12 14.52
CA SER A 361 -16.44 2.66 15.22
C SER A 361 -17.69 1.79 15.04
N ALA A 362 -17.66 0.81 14.14
CA ALA A 362 -18.64 -0.26 14.06
C ALA A 362 -18.03 -1.44 13.28
N LYS A 363 -18.73 -2.57 13.26
CA LYS A 363 -18.47 -3.68 12.34
C LYS A 363 -19.67 -3.87 11.41
N ILE A 364 -19.40 -3.85 10.11
CA ILE A 364 -20.41 -4.10 9.08
C ILE A 364 -20.02 -5.42 8.39
N PRO A 365 -20.59 -6.56 8.82
CA PRO A 365 -20.41 -7.82 8.11
C PRO A 365 -21.25 -7.76 6.82
N SER A 366 -20.68 -7.17 5.76
CA SER A 366 -21.44 -6.90 4.54
C SER A 366 -21.98 -8.18 3.91
N GLN A 367 -21.29 -9.31 4.05
CA GLN A 367 -21.73 -10.64 3.61
C GLN A 367 -23.02 -11.12 4.32
N SER A 368 -23.28 -10.67 5.55
CA SER A 368 -24.53 -10.98 6.25
C SER A 368 -25.69 -10.07 5.82
N ILE A 369 -25.38 -8.92 5.22
CA ILE A 369 -26.34 -7.90 4.78
C ILE A 369 -26.68 -8.07 3.29
N ALA A 370 -25.68 -8.45 2.50
CA ALA A 370 -25.71 -8.73 1.07
C ALA A 370 -24.78 -9.92 0.80
N ALA A 371 -25.34 -11.13 0.79
CA ALA A 371 -24.55 -12.36 0.69
C ALA A 371 -23.82 -12.52 -0.65
N GLY A 372 -24.29 -11.82 -1.69
CA GLY A 372 -23.79 -11.98 -3.06
C GLY A 372 -24.31 -13.26 -3.74
N MET A 373 -24.05 -13.34 -5.03
CA MET A 373 -24.30 -14.47 -5.91
C MET A 373 -22.99 -15.23 -6.17
N THR A 374 -23.13 -16.52 -6.49
CA THR A 374 -22.03 -17.37 -6.93
C THR A 374 -22.34 -17.99 -8.28
N TYR A 375 -21.39 -18.76 -8.83
CA TYR A 375 -21.59 -19.51 -10.06
C TYR A 375 -21.53 -21.02 -9.77
N ASN A 376 -22.35 -21.80 -10.47
CA ASN A 376 -22.20 -23.26 -10.48
C ASN A 376 -21.10 -23.69 -11.46
N ALA A 377 -20.81 -25.00 -11.52
CA ALA A 377 -19.78 -25.55 -12.41
C ALA A 377 -20.02 -25.29 -13.91
N ALA A 378 -21.26 -25.02 -14.34
CA ALA A 378 -21.58 -24.65 -15.71
C ALA A 378 -21.47 -23.13 -15.97
N GLY A 379 -21.10 -22.34 -14.94
CA GLY A 379 -21.04 -20.89 -15.01
C GLY A 379 -22.40 -20.22 -15.09
N ALA A 380 -23.45 -20.84 -14.53
CA ALA A 380 -24.73 -20.18 -14.31
C ALA A 380 -24.78 -19.59 -12.90
N LEU A 381 -25.39 -18.40 -12.77
CA LEU A 381 -25.55 -17.71 -11.49
C LEU A 381 -26.45 -18.50 -10.52
N VAL A 382 -26.08 -18.49 -9.25
CA VAL A 382 -26.78 -19.12 -8.14
C VAL A 382 -26.87 -18.12 -6.98
N GLY A 383 -28.04 -18.08 -6.33
CA GLY A 383 -28.33 -17.15 -5.25
C GLY A 383 -29.22 -16.00 -5.67
N THR A 384 -29.56 -15.14 -4.71
CA THR A 384 -30.36 -13.94 -4.94
C THR A 384 -29.42 -12.75 -4.98
N ASP A 385 -29.55 -11.90 -5.99
CA ASP A 385 -28.82 -10.65 -6.01
C ASP A 385 -29.31 -9.74 -4.88
N THR A 386 -28.40 -9.46 -3.96
CA THR A 386 -28.59 -8.54 -2.82
C THR A 386 -27.60 -7.38 -2.90
N SER A 387 -26.86 -7.26 -3.99
CA SER A 387 -25.86 -6.22 -4.18
C SER A 387 -26.53 -4.86 -4.42
N GLY A 388 -25.74 -3.79 -4.33
CA GLY A 388 -26.18 -2.44 -4.67
C GLY A 388 -25.96 -1.44 -3.55
N LYS A 389 -26.81 -0.42 -3.49
CA LYS A 389 -26.61 0.73 -2.59
C LYS A 389 -27.18 0.44 -1.20
N TYR A 390 -26.35 0.67 -0.19
CA TYR A 390 -26.70 0.59 1.21
C TYR A 390 -26.44 1.92 1.89
N GLN A 391 -27.39 2.36 2.70
CA GLN A 391 -27.24 3.57 3.49
C GLN A 391 -26.88 3.24 4.93
N PHE A 392 -25.87 3.94 5.44
CA PHE A 392 -25.40 3.83 6.81
C PHE A 392 -25.66 5.15 7.53
N ALA A 393 -26.35 5.08 8.66
CA ALA A 393 -26.68 6.23 9.48
C ALA A 393 -25.84 6.28 10.75
N VAL A 394 -25.50 7.49 11.18
CA VAL A 394 -24.93 7.78 12.50
C VAL A 394 -25.91 8.69 13.25
N ASP A 395 -26.42 8.21 14.39
CA ASP A 395 -27.26 8.99 15.32
C ASP A 395 -26.49 9.19 16.66
N LEU A 396 -26.69 10.32 17.34
CA LEU A 396 -26.07 10.63 18.64
C LEU A 396 -27.06 10.53 19.80
N PHE A 397 -26.57 10.13 20.97
CA PHE A 397 -27.36 9.92 22.18
C PHE A 397 -26.68 10.49 23.43
N ASP A 398 -27.51 10.94 24.37
CA ASP A 398 -27.07 11.41 25.68
C ASP A 398 -26.79 10.26 26.65
N ALA A 399 -26.40 10.59 27.89
CA ALA A 399 -26.11 9.60 28.94
C ALA A 399 -27.28 8.66 29.28
N LYS A 400 -28.52 9.06 28.98
CA LYS A 400 -29.77 8.29 29.22
C LYS A 400 -30.25 7.55 27.97
N GLY A 401 -29.44 7.52 26.90
CA GLY A 401 -29.81 6.89 25.64
C GLY A 401 -30.90 7.64 24.88
N GLN A 402 -31.14 8.92 25.17
CA GLN A 402 -32.09 9.73 24.42
C GLN A 402 -31.43 10.36 23.19
N PRO A 403 -32.12 10.44 22.03
CA PRO A 403 -31.57 11.06 20.82
C PRO A 403 -31.18 12.52 21.06
N VAL A 404 -30.01 12.90 20.56
CA VAL A 404 -29.50 14.27 20.64
C VAL A 404 -30.06 15.13 19.51
N ASP A 405 -30.51 16.33 19.83
CA ASP A 405 -30.82 17.38 18.85
C ASP A 405 -29.52 18.12 18.47
N ILE A 406 -29.00 17.79 17.28
CA ILE A 406 -27.72 18.34 16.82
C ILE A 406 -27.82 19.84 16.54
N ALA A 407 -28.98 20.32 16.08
CA ALA A 407 -29.19 21.72 15.75
C ALA A 407 -29.24 22.58 17.02
N ALA A 408 -29.97 22.11 18.04
CA ALA A 408 -30.05 22.78 19.33
C ALA A 408 -28.69 22.89 20.04
N LEU A 409 -27.83 21.88 19.88
CA LEU A 409 -26.49 21.85 20.47
C LEU A 409 -25.39 22.41 19.55
N GLY A 410 -25.72 22.85 18.33
CA GLY A 410 -24.75 23.35 17.36
C GLY A 410 -23.69 22.33 16.95
N ILE A 411 -24.06 21.04 16.93
CA ILE A 411 -23.21 19.92 16.49
C ILE A 411 -23.34 19.78 14.97
N VAL A 412 -22.22 19.61 14.28
CA VAL A 412 -22.20 19.31 12.84
C VAL A 412 -21.59 17.94 12.57
N TYR A 413 -22.02 17.27 11.51
CA TYR A 413 -21.28 16.14 10.97
C TYR A 413 -20.25 16.64 9.96
N ALA A 414 -19.12 15.96 9.89
CA ALA A 414 -18.00 16.37 9.06
C ALA A 414 -17.46 15.22 8.22
N VAL A 415 -16.89 15.57 7.06
CA VAL A 415 -16.19 14.66 6.16
C VAL A 415 -14.80 15.24 5.88
N PRO A 416 -13.73 14.43 5.80
CA PRO A 416 -12.41 14.93 5.43
C PRO A 416 -12.41 15.60 4.06
N THR A 417 -11.51 16.57 3.88
CA THR A 417 -11.17 17.16 2.58
C THR A 417 -9.82 16.66 2.08
N ASP A 418 -8.88 16.39 2.99
CA ASP A 418 -7.54 15.93 2.64
C ASP A 418 -7.42 14.41 2.72
N PRO A 419 -6.55 13.79 1.91
CA PRO A 419 -6.16 12.41 2.14
C PRO A 419 -5.49 12.29 3.53
N ASP A 420 -5.67 11.14 4.18
CA ASP A 420 -5.15 10.76 5.51
C ASP A 420 -3.59 10.82 5.61
N SER A 421 -2.90 11.15 4.50
CA SER A 421 -1.45 11.28 4.40
C SER A 421 -0.91 12.68 4.72
N SER A 422 -1.76 13.67 4.97
CA SER A 422 -1.39 15.10 5.06
C SER A 422 -0.89 15.57 6.43
N GLY A 423 -0.82 14.70 7.45
CA GLY A 423 -0.33 15.09 8.77
C GLY A 423 -1.29 16.00 9.56
N THR A 424 -2.33 16.58 8.94
CA THR A 424 -3.47 17.25 9.57
C THR A 424 -4.68 17.05 8.67
N ILE A 425 -5.79 16.53 9.21
CA ILE A 425 -6.98 16.22 8.41
C ILE A 425 -7.94 17.40 8.53
N HIS A 426 -8.10 18.19 7.47
CA HIS A 426 -9.16 19.19 7.43
C HIS A 426 -10.50 18.53 7.05
N THR A 427 -11.59 19.15 7.49
CA THR A 427 -12.94 18.64 7.25
C THR A 427 -13.88 19.75 6.77
N VAL A 428 -14.94 19.33 6.08
CA VAL A 428 -16.06 20.18 5.65
C VAL A 428 -17.35 19.71 6.32
N ASP A 429 -18.32 20.62 6.46
CA ASP A 429 -19.64 20.31 6.99
C ASP A 429 -20.40 19.38 6.03
N ALA A 430 -20.70 18.16 6.49
CA ALA A 430 -21.33 17.11 5.71
C ALA A 430 -22.74 17.49 5.20
N SER A 431 -23.41 18.45 5.84
CA SER A 431 -24.72 18.95 5.38
C SER A 431 -24.63 19.66 4.02
N THR A 432 -23.48 20.28 3.72
CA THR A 432 -23.23 20.92 2.42
C THR A 432 -23.14 19.91 1.27
N LEU A 433 -22.90 18.64 1.61
CA LEU A 433 -22.84 17.51 0.67
C LEU A 433 -24.15 16.70 0.66
N GLY A 434 -25.19 17.15 1.37
CA GLY A 434 -26.48 16.46 1.44
C GLY A 434 -26.45 15.17 2.29
N LEU A 435 -25.42 14.98 3.11
CA LEU A 435 -25.23 13.78 3.94
C LEU A 435 -25.94 13.86 5.30
N VAL A 436 -26.62 14.97 5.62
CA VAL A 436 -27.29 15.16 6.90
C VAL A 436 -28.79 15.29 6.69
N SER A 437 -29.57 14.49 7.41
CA SER A 437 -31.04 14.50 7.36
C SER A 437 -31.61 14.51 8.77
N GLY A 438 -32.09 15.66 9.24
CA GLY A 438 -32.51 15.82 10.63
C GLY A 438 -31.30 15.73 11.57
N ASN A 439 -31.37 14.85 12.57
CA ASN A 439 -30.31 14.68 13.58
C ASN A 439 -29.27 13.61 13.24
N ARG A 440 -29.24 13.13 11.99
CA ARG A 440 -28.35 12.03 11.58
C ARG A 440 -27.54 12.35 10.34
N MET A 441 -26.34 11.77 10.29
CA MET A 441 -25.57 11.62 9.07
C MET A 441 -26.02 10.35 8.36
N ILE A 442 -26.08 10.36 7.02
CA ILE A 442 -26.37 9.21 6.16
C ILE A 442 -25.34 9.16 5.04
N VAL A 443 -24.59 8.07 4.97
CA VAL A 443 -23.61 7.77 3.91
C VAL A 443 -24.12 6.62 3.07
N THR A 444 -23.92 6.69 1.75
CA THR A 444 -24.26 5.59 0.83
C THR A 444 -23.00 4.87 0.39
N LEU A 445 -22.96 3.55 0.54
CA LEU A 445 -21.91 2.68 0.01
C LEU A 445 -22.52 1.69 -0.99
N HIS A 446 -21.78 1.36 -2.05
CA HIS A 446 -22.19 0.33 -3.00
C HIS A 446 -21.55 -1.01 -2.59
N ILE A 447 -22.35 -1.94 -2.08
CA ILE A 447 -21.90 -3.25 -1.62
C ILE A 447 -22.08 -4.28 -2.73
N ASP A 448 -21.02 -5.03 -3.04
CA ASP A 448 -21.03 -6.14 -3.97
C ASP A 448 -20.11 -7.26 -3.43
N ASN A 449 -20.72 -8.33 -2.94
CA ASN A 449 -20.04 -9.53 -2.42
C ASN A 449 -20.14 -10.69 -3.43
N ASN A 450 -20.38 -10.42 -4.71
CA ASN A 450 -20.51 -11.47 -5.71
C ASN A 450 -19.16 -12.13 -6.02
N HIS A 451 -19.19 -13.44 -6.26
CA HIS A 451 -18.01 -14.19 -6.69
C HIS A 451 -17.80 -14.09 -8.21
N CYS A 452 -16.54 -14.12 -8.61
CA CYS A 452 -16.12 -14.24 -10.00
C CYS A 452 -16.32 -15.68 -10.50
N PHE A 453 -16.22 -15.85 -11.82
CA PHE A 453 -16.16 -17.15 -12.47
C PHE A 453 -15.11 -17.18 -13.57
N ALA A 454 -14.39 -18.29 -13.62
CA ALA A 454 -13.33 -18.57 -14.57
C ALA A 454 -13.55 -19.97 -15.15
N ASP A 455 -13.49 -20.09 -16.48
CA ASP A 455 -13.54 -21.38 -17.18
C ASP A 455 -12.74 -21.28 -18.48
N ILE A 456 -12.11 -22.39 -18.90
CA ILE A 456 -11.32 -22.48 -20.13
C ILE A 456 -11.83 -23.67 -20.94
N ALA A 457 -12.37 -23.36 -22.13
CA ALA A 457 -12.82 -24.35 -23.10
C ALA A 457 -11.63 -25.07 -23.75
N PRO A 458 -11.80 -26.30 -24.27
CA PRO A 458 -10.76 -26.96 -25.04
C PRO A 458 -10.29 -26.07 -26.22
N PRO A 459 -8.98 -25.93 -26.45
CA PRO A 459 -8.49 -25.19 -27.60
C PRO A 459 -8.80 -25.94 -28.89
N THR A 460 -9.04 -25.21 -29.98
CA THR A 460 -9.51 -25.79 -31.25
C THR A 460 -8.71 -25.33 -32.47
N ILE A 461 -8.65 -26.17 -33.49
CA ILE A 461 -8.22 -25.84 -34.85
C ILE A 461 -9.38 -26.23 -35.78
N GLY A 462 -10.08 -25.23 -36.31
CA GLY A 462 -11.32 -25.47 -37.06
C GLY A 462 -12.37 -26.17 -36.18
N ALA A 463 -12.75 -27.40 -36.54
CA ALA A 463 -13.69 -28.21 -35.77
C ALA A 463 -13.02 -29.25 -34.86
N ALA A 464 -11.68 -29.36 -34.90
CA ALA A 464 -10.94 -30.29 -34.04
C ALA A 464 -10.65 -29.61 -32.69
N GLU A 465 -10.94 -30.30 -31.60
CA GLU A 465 -10.63 -29.86 -30.24
C GLU A 465 -9.47 -30.68 -29.67
N ALA A 466 -8.74 -30.13 -28.70
CA ALA A 466 -7.76 -30.91 -27.95
C ALA A 466 -8.41 -32.12 -27.29
N ASP A 467 -7.80 -33.30 -27.43
CA ASP A 467 -8.31 -34.55 -26.89
C ASP A 467 -8.55 -34.42 -25.36
N PRO A 468 -9.75 -34.74 -24.84
CA PRO A 468 -10.07 -34.53 -23.44
C PRO A 468 -9.33 -35.47 -22.47
N CYS A 469 -8.79 -36.59 -22.97
CA CYS A 469 -8.06 -37.58 -22.17
C CYS A 469 -6.54 -37.30 -22.14
N CYS A 470 -5.99 -36.87 -23.27
CA CYS A 470 -4.55 -36.73 -23.48
C CYS A 470 -4.10 -35.27 -23.71
N GLY A 471 -5.03 -34.35 -23.93
CA GLY A 471 -4.76 -32.92 -24.16
C GLY A 471 -4.08 -32.63 -25.50
N VAL A 472 -4.05 -33.57 -26.44
CA VAL A 472 -3.31 -33.42 -27.70
C VAL A 472 -4.21 -32.80 -28.77
N LEU A 473 -3.70 -31.77 -29.45
CA LEU A 473 -4.31 -31.13 -30.60
C LEU A 473 -3.34 -31.19 -31.79
N HIS A 474 -3.78 -31.86 -32.85
CA HIS A 474 -2.97 -32.04 -34.05
C HIS A 474 -3.04 -30.81 -34.97
N TYR A 475 -1.89 -30.39 -35.51
CA TYR A 475 -1.80 -29.17 -36.32
C TYR A 475 -1.02 -29.35 -37.63
N GLN A 476 -1.32 -28.46 -38.59
CA GLN A 476 -0.56 -28.14 -39.78
C GLN A 476 0.13 -26.76 -39.63
N PRO A 477 1.29 -26.51 -40.28
CA PRO A 477 2.11 -25.32 -40.02
C PRO A 477 1.42 -23.94 -40.13
N ASN A 478 0.34 -23.85 -40.91
CA ASN A 478 -0.40 -22.59 -41.14
C ASN A 478 -1.71 -22.50 -40.35
N ASP A 479 -1.96 -23.43 -39.43
CA ASP A 479 -3.16 -23.42 -38.61
C ASP A 479 -3.13 -22.28 -37.59
N SER A 480 -4.33 -21.92 -37.13
CA SER A 480 -4.52 -21.02 -35.98
C SER A 480 -5.33 -21.74 -34.93
N VAL A 481 -4.86 -21.63 -33.69
CA VAL A 481 -5.52 -22.20 -32.52
C VAL A 481 -6.49 -21.15 -31.97
N ALA A 482 -7.75 -21.52 -31.78
CA ALA A 482 -8.71 -20.73 -31.05
C ALA A 482 -8.69 -21.15 -29.57
N LEU A 483 -8.38 -20.20 -28.69
CA LEU A 483 -8.29 -20.36 -27.25
C LEU A 483 -9.51 -19.70 -26.63
N GLY A 484 -10.43 -20.51 -26.09
CA GLY A 484 -11.71 -20.04 -25.57
C GLY A 484 -11.73 -20.04 -24.04
N TRP A 485 -12.16 -18.93 -23.43
CA TRP A 485 -12.37 -18.83 -21.99
C TRP A 485 -13.61 -18.01 -21.63
N ARG A 486 -14.02 -18.10 -20.36
CA ARG A 486 -15.10 -17.30 -19.77
C ARG A 486 -14.59 -16.66 -18.48
N ALA A 487 -14.51 -15.34 -18.47
CA ALA A 487 -14.20 -14.53 -17.30
C ALA A 487 -15.42 -13.68 -16.96
N LEU A 488 -16.05 -13.93 -15.81
CA LEU A 488 -17.36 -13.34 -15.49
C LEU A 488 -17.38 -12.78 -14.06
N HIS A 489 -18.13 -11.70 -13.89
CA HIS A 489 -18.61 -11.18 -12.62
C HIS A 489 -20.01 -10.59 -12.85
N PRO A 490 -21.00 -10.78 -11.94
CA PRO A 490 -22.41 -10.47 -12.24
C PRO A 490 -22.65 -9.02 -12.66
N HIS A 491 -21.95 -8.08 -12.02
CA HIS A 491 -22.07 -6.64 -12.29
C HIS A 491 -20.83 -6.03 -12.95
N GLY A 492 -19.88 -6.86 -13.40
CA GLY A 492 -18.67 -6.36 -14.07
C GLY A 492 -17.60 -5.72 -13.16
N PHE A 493 -17.75 -5.76 -11.84
CA PHE A 493 -16.72 -5.34 -10.87
C PHE A 493 -15.60 -6.38 -10.72
N ALA A 494 -15.01 -6.79 -11.84
CA ALA A 494 -13.85 -7.67 -11.86
C ALA A 494 -12.95 -7.36 -13.04
N LYS A 495 -11.68 -7.71 -12.90
CA LYS A 495 -10.70 -7.72 -14.00
C LYS A 495 -10.23 -9.15 -14.22
N TYR A 496 -9.76 -9.46 -15.41
CA TYR A 496 -9.16 -10.75 -15.70
C TYR A 496 -7.77 -10.59 -16.30
N SER A 497 -6.98 -11.64 -16.13
CA SER A 497 -5.69 -11.84 -16.79
C SER A 497 -5.73 -13.22 -17.44
N PHE A 498 -5.39 -13.29 -18.73
CA PHE A 498 -5.28 -14.55 -19.46
C PHE A 498 -3.87 -14.71 -20.00
N GLY A 499 -3.24 -15.86 -19.78
CA GLY A 499 -1.88 -16.12 -20.22
C GLY A 499 -1.71 -17.52 -20.79
N VAL A 500 -0.91 -17.62 -21.85
CA VAL A 500 -0.51 -18.90 -22.44
C VAL A 500 0.99 -19.07 -22.24
N VAL A 501 1.37 -20.17 -21.60
CA VAL A 501 2.76 -20.51 -21.28
C VAL A 501 3.15 -21.75 -22.07
N ARG A 502 4.23 -21.67 -22.85
CA ARG A 502 4.89 -22.81 -23.49
C ARG A 502 6.09 -23.23 -22.65
N GLY A 503 6.04 -24.41 -22.04
CA GLY A 503 7.08 -24.85 -21.10
C GLY A 503 7.22 -23.88 -19.93
N THR A 504 8.21 -22.98 -19.98
CA THR A 504 8.42 -21.91 -18.98
C THR A 504 8.30 -20.48 -19.54
N ALA A 505 8.03 -20.32 -20.84
CA ALA A 505 7.97 -19.01 -21.50
C ALA A 505 6.53 -18.60 -21.79
N TYR A 506 6.18 -17.35 -21.46
CA TYR A 506 4.92 -16.76 -21.91
C TYR A 506 4.98 -16.54 -23.43
N VAL A 507 4.01 -17.11 -24.14
CA VAL A 507 3.83 -16.90 -25.59
C VAL A 507 2.66 -15.97 -25.88
N HIS A 508 1.79 -15.77 -24.90
CA HIS A 508 0.73 -14.78 -24.93
C HIS A 508 0.37 -14.32 -23.52
N SER A 509 -0.02 -13.06 -23.36
CA SER A 509 -0.53 -12.49 -22.12
C SER A 509 -1.46 -11.31 -22.40
N GLU A 510 -2.67 -11.39 -21.87
CA GLU A 510 -3.58 -10.26 -21.66
C GLU A 510 -3.48 -9.84 -20.19
N GLY A 511 -3.13 -8.58 -19.95
CA GLY A 511 -3.08 -8.01 -18.61
C GLY A 511 -4.47 -7.72 -18.03
N TRP A 512 -4.49 -7.18 -16.81
CA TRP A 512 -5.69 -6.84 -16.02
C TRP A 512 -6.75 -6.01 -16.78
N THR A 513 -7.64 -6.71 -17.48
CA THR A 513 -8.66 -6.16 -18.37
C THR A 513 -10.04 -6.30 -17.72
N PRO A 514 -10.95 -5.30 -17.79
CA PRO A 514 -12.29 -5.46 -17.25
C PRO A 514 -12.99 -6.68 -17.86
N VAL A 515 -13.69 -7.48 -17.05
CA VAL A 515 -14.40 -8.69 -17.54
C VAL A 515 -15.44 -8.37 -18.62
N ALA A 516 -16.02 -7.17 -18.59
CA ALA A 516 -16.95 -6.68 -19.62
C ALA A 516 -16.31 -6.49 -21.00
N SER A 517 -14.97 -6.47 -21.08
CA SER A 517 -14.21 -6.30 -22.32
C SER A 517 -13.54 -7.59 -22.81
N SER A 518 -13.95 -8.76 -22.30
CA SER A 518 -13.39 -10.06 -22.69
C SER A 518 -13.51 -10.31 -24.21
N THR A 519 -12.39 -10.65 -24.84
CA THR A 519 -12.26 -10.88 -26.30
C THR A 519 -12.23 -12.35 -26.71
N SER A 520 -12.65 -13.25 -25.83
CA SER A 520 -12.71 -14.70 -26.08
C SER A 520 -13.68 -15.09 -27.21
N PRO A 521 -13.33 -16.04 -28.12
CA PRO A 521 -12.06 -16.76 -28.16
C PRO A 521 -10.94 -15.96 -28.84
N LEU A 522 -9.71 -16.15 -28.37
CA LEU A 522 -8.51 -15.60 -28.99
C LEU A 522 -7.96 -16.54 -30.06
N SER A 523 -7.70 -16.01 -31.25
CA SER A 523 -7.06 -16.78 -32.33
C SER A 523 -5.57 -16.46 -32.40
N ILE A 524 -4.71 -17.48 -32.21
CA ILE A 524 -3.25 -17.36 -32.30
C ILE A 524 -2.72 -18.37 -33.32
N THR A 525 -1.83 -17.92 -34.22
CA THR A 525 -1.19 -18.84 -35.17
C THR A 525 -0.33 -19.88 -34.45
N VAL A 526 -0.30 -21.11 -34.97
CA VAL A 526 0.58 -22.16 -34.42
C VAL A 526 2.05 -21.74 -34.50
N ASN A 527 2.43 -21.04 -35.57
CA ASN A 527 3.78 -20.48 -35.70
C ASN A 527 4.15 -19.53 -34.55
N HIS A 528 3.24 -18.64 -34.14
CA HIS A 528 3.45 -17.78 -32.97
C HIS A 528 3.63 -18.63 -31.71
N LEU A 529 2.67 -19.51 -31.41
CA LEU A 529 2.72 -20.35 -30.21
C LEU A 529 4.01 -21.17 -30.10
N LEU A 530 4.55 -21.69 -31.21
CA LEU A 530 5.74 -22.55 -31.19
C LEU A 530 7.09 -21.82 -31.27
N ASN A 531 7.12 -20.58 -31.77
CA ASN A 531 8.38 -19.88 -32.06
C ASN A 531 8.63 -18.62 -31.25
N ASP A 532 7.58 -18.00 -30.70
CA ASP A 532 7.77 -16.76 -29.96
C ASP A 532 8.44 -17.03 -28.60
N ASN A 533 9.27 -16.11 -28.14
CA ASN A 533 10.01 -16.20 -26.88
C ASN A 533 10.75 -17.53 -26.66
N LEU A 534 11.39 -18.07 -27.71
CA LEU A 534 12.23 -19.27 -27.59
C LEU A 534 13.47 -19.01 -26.71
N PRO A 535 13.82 -19.93 -25.78
CA PRO A 535 15.06 -19.84 -25.04
C PRO A 535 16.31 -19.88 -25.94
N PRO A 536 17.45 -19.31 -25.48
CA PRO A 536 18.72 -19.45 -26.18
C PRO A 536 19.08 -20.92 -26.41
N GLY A 537 19.43 -21.27 -27.65
CA GLY A 537 19.81 -22.64 -28.04
C GLY A 537 18.67 -23.48 -28.63
N CYS A 538 17.44 -22.98 -28.69
CA CYS A 538 16.34 -23.65 -29.41
C CYS A 538 16.52 -23.56 -30.94
N PRO A 539 15.98 -24.53 -31.71
CA PRO A 539 15.96 -24.46 -33.18
C PRO A 539 15.24 -23.21 -33.70
N VAL A 540 15.75 -22.64 -34.81
CA VAL A 540 15.17 -21.43 -35.45
C VAL A 540 13.76 -21.69 -35.99
N ASP A 541 13.47 -22.95 -36.37
CA ASP A 541 12.16 -23.39 -36.85
C ASP A 541 11.22 -23.90 -35.71
N GLY A 542 11.59 -23.64 -34.46
CA GLY A 542 10.79 -23.95 -33.27
C GLY A 542 10.66 -25.42 -32.92
N CYS A 543 9.60 -25.74 -32.18
CA CYS A 543 9.32 -27.09 -31.70
C CYS A 543 8.27 -27.78 -32.58
N ALA A 544 8.53 -29.00 -33.07
CA ALA A 544 7.51 -29.80 -33.76
C ALA A 544 6.36 -30.25 -32.83
N VAL A 545 6.66 -30.35 -31.54
CA VAL A 545 5.71 -30.68 -30.47
C VAL A 545 6.01 -29.79 -29.27
N ALA A 546 4.99 -29.18 -28.67
CA ALA A 546 5.15 -28.40 -27.44
C ALA A 546 3.90 -28.49 -26.56
N GLY A 547 4.13 -28.48 -25.24
CA GLY A 547 3.09 -28.38 -24.22
C GLY A 547 2.84 -26.93 -23.82
N PHE A 548 1.57 -26.62 -23.62
CA PHE A 548 1.06 -25.31 -23.28
C PHE A 548 0.17 -25.37 -22.04
N SER A 549 0.19 -24.31 -21.25
CA SER A 549 -0.75 -24.06 -20.16
C SER A 549 -1.47 -22.73 -20.41
N GLU A 550 -2.79 -22.79 -20.47
CA GLU A 550 -3.70 -21.65 -20.47
C GLU A 550 -4.06 -21.36 -19.00
N ASN A 551 -3.83 -20.12 -18.58
CA ASN A 551 -4.03 -19.68 -17.20
C ASN A 551 -4.97 -18.48 -17.21
N LEU A 552 -6.15 -18.64 -16.64
CA LEU A 552 -7.12 -17.58 -16.45
C LEU A 552 -7.23 -17.26 -14.96
N TYR A 553 -7.11 -15.98 -14.63
CA TYR A 553 -7.42 -15.45 -13.31
C TYR A 553 -8.42 -14.31 -13.45
N VAL A 554 -9.43 -14.28 -12.58
CA VAL A 554 -10.46 -13.25 -12.51
C VAL A 554 -10.47 -12.69 -11.10
N ASP A 555 -10.04 -11.44 -11.00
CA ASP A 555 -9.81 -10.65 -9.79
C ASP A 555 -11.03 -9.78 -9.49
N SER A 556 -11.66 -10.01 -8.34
CA SER A 556 -12.78 -9.19 -7.87
C SER A 556 -12.27 -7.81 -7.45
N MET A 557 -12.97 -6.76 -7.86
CA MET A 557 -12.59 -5.41 -7.47
C MET A 557 -13.06 -5.03 -6.07
N ALA A 558 -13.86 -5.86 -5.39
CA ALA A 558 -14.40 -5.54 -4.08
C ALA A 558 -13.30 -5.22 -3.04
N THR A 559 -13.63 -4.39 -2.04
CA THR A 559 -12.72 -4.08 -0.93
C THR A 559 -13.46 -3.96 0.38
N ASP A 560 -12.82 -4.37 1.47
CA ASP A 560 -13.28 -4.11 2.83
C ASP A 560 -12.73 -2.77 3.40
N GLY A 561 -11.93 -2.08 2.59
CA GLY A 561 -11.20 -0.87 2.95
C GLY A 561 -9.79 -1.12 3.46
N TRP A 562 -9.38 -2.35 3.73
CA TRP A 562 -8.02 -2.74 4.15
C TRP A 562 -7.37 -3.72 3.18
N ASN A 563 -8.17 -4.60 2.58
CA ASN A 563 -7.78 -5.66 1.68
C ASN A 563 -8.54 -5.53 0.35
N SER A 564 -7.90 -6.02 -0.71
CA SER A 564 -8.54 -6.25 -2.02
C SER A 564 -8.88 -7.72 -2.26
N GLU A 565 -8.17 -8.64 -1.62
CA GLU A 565 -8.42 -10.08 -1.73
C GLU A 565 -9.42 -10.50 -0.65
N LEU A 566 -10.68 -10.69 -1.05
CA LEU A 566 -11.77 -11.07 -0.15
C LEU A 566 -12.24 -12.52 -0.34
N GLY A 567 -11.55 -13.30 -1.19
CA GLY A 567 -11.95 -14.66 -1.54
C GLY A 567 -13.09 -14.73 -2.58
N TYR A 568 -13.29 -13.67 -3.34
CA TYR A 568 -14.28 -13.59 -4.43
C TYR A 568 -13.71 -13.93 -5.81
N ASP A 569 -12.41 -14.18 -5.88
CA ASP A 569 -11.70 -14.41 -7.11
C ASP A 569 -11.97 -15.82 -7.66
N ALA A 570 -11.71 -15.99 -8.95
CA ALA A 570 -11.81 -17.28 -9.61
C ALA A 570 -10.62 -17.50 -10.53
N SER A 571 -10.21 -18.76 -10.68
CA SER A 571 -9.16 -19.12 -11.63
C SER A 571 -9.48 -20.44 -12.32
N ALA A 572 -8.95 -20.59 -13.51
CA ALA A 572 -9.04 -21.82 -14.30
C ALA A 572 -7.70 -22.06 -15.00
N VAL A 573 -7.33 -23.33 -15.13
CA VAL A 573 -6.12 -23.76 -15.83
C VAL A 573 -6.49 -24.91 -16.75
N ARG A 574 -6.00 -24.85 -17.99
CA ARG A 574 -6.09 -25.96 -18.95
C ARG A 574 -4.73 -26.16 -19.60
N ALA A 575 -4.33 -27.42 -19.74
CA ALA A 575 -3.13 -27.76 -20.48
C ALA A 575 -3.49 -28.43 -21.81
N PHE A 576 -2.69 -28.17 -22.84
CA PHE A 576 -2.79 -28.86 -24.13
C PHE A 576 -1.41 -29.02 -24.77
N VAL A 577 -1.30 -29.92 -25.74
CA VAL A 577 -0.10 -30.18 -26.52
C VAL A 577 -0.43 -29.97 -27.98
N LEU A 578 0.37 -29.14 -28.67
CA LEU A 578 0.36 -29.11 -30.12
C LEU A 578 1.32 -30.16 -30.64
N ALA A 579 0.83 -31.08 -31.48
CA ALA A 579 1.63 -32.10 -32.12
C ALA A 579 1.43 -32.07 -33.63
N ARG A 580 2.52 -31.96 -34.40
CA ARG A 580 2.44 -31.94 -35.86
C ARG A 580 1.80 -33.22 -36.39
N SER A 581 0.82 -33.09 -37.29
CA SER A 581 0.18 -34.21 -37.99
C SER A 581 1.12 -34.93 -38.94
#